data_AF-A0A6H0SJ48-F1
#
_entry.id   AF-A0A6H0SJ48-F1
#
_cell.length_a   1.000
_cell.length_b   1.000
_cell.length_c   1.000
_cell.angle_alpha   90.00
_cell.angle_beta   90.00
_cell.angle_gamma   90.00
#
_symmetry.space_group_name_H-M   'P 1'
#
loop_
_entity.id
_entity.type
_entity.pdbx_description
1 polymer ?
#
loop_
_entity_poly.entity_id
_entity_poly.type
_entity_poly.pdbx_seq_one_letter_code
_entity_poly.pdbx_strand_id
1 'polypeptide(L)'
;MKEDDFYKEVESPFSGWGPRTATREFNAELLEAISQGSIPEHPDIEVAVALAHLVRDEYELYGTSGSKLNNEDSVLFTRTLLHVLKRLGIESFEMPFHDFDSFRKYWRRNGGHGSWQVRREMVDGIFGPLHELLDQRETSSMTWTLATPISPHPVTGWPRVDEEIAEMRRHFNSATSQQDYSNVGNDCVAILEALSAVVYVQDKHGEYGKPEPSVSSTKARFDRFVEIEVSGTENSYIRKLARAAIELAQAVKHRRETATRTDAGIAADSVILLANIFRRLHA
;
A
#
# COMPACT_ATOMS: atom_id res chain seq x y z
N MET A 1 -3.69 -8.84 -10.31
CA MET A 1 -4.10 -8.47 -11.66
C MET A 1 -2.90 -8.66 -12.56
N LYS A 2 -3.11 -9.33 -13.68
CA LYS A 2 -2.16 -9.49 -14.77
C LYS A 2 -2.72 -8.77 -15.98
N GLU A 3 -1.86 -8.47 -16.94
CA GLU A 3 -2.26 -7.88 -18.22
C GLU A 3 -3.35 -8.72 -18.94
N ASP A 4 -3.22 -10.06 -18.85
CA ASP A 4 -4.19 -11.00 -19.40
C ASP A 4 -5.62 -10.81 -18.87
N ASP A 5 -5.79 -10.25 -17.67
CA ASP A 5 -7.11 -10.02 -17.07
C ASP A 5 -7.90 -8.92 -17.80
N PHE A 6 -7.24 -8.10 -18.63
CA PHE A 6 -7.89 -7.10 -19.49
C PHE A 6 -8.47 -7.68 -20.78
N TYR A 7 -8.37 -8.99 -20.98
CA TYR A 7 -8.97 -9.69 -22.10
C TYR A 7 -9.93 -10.77 -21.59
N LYS A 8 -11.02 -11.00 -22.33
CA LYS A 8 -11.97 -12.08 -22.11
C LYS A 8 -11.82 -13.14 -23.19
N GLU A 9 -11.93 -14.41 -22.81
CA GLU A 9 -12.03 -15.50 -23.77
C GLU A 9 -13.46 -15.57 -24.32
N VAL A 10 -13.58 -15.50 -25.64
CA VAL A 10 -14.84 -15.67 -26.36
C VAL A 10 -14.72 -16.92 -27.21
N GLU A 11 -15.60 -17.89 -26.93
CA GLU A 11 -15.69 -19.07 -27.79
C GLU A 11 -16.22 -18.68 -29.15
N SER A 12 -15.51 -19.08 -30.21
CA SER A 12 -16.01 -18.91 -31.57
C SER A 12 -17.33 -19.68 -31.73
N PRO A 13 -18.33 -19.12 -32.43
CA PRO A 13 -19.54 -19.85 -32.80
C PRO A 13 -19.17 -21.16 -33.50
N PHE A 14 -19.83 -22.26 -33.11
CA PHE A 14 -19.56 -23.58 -33.67
C PHE A 14 -19.84 -23.59 -35.19
N SER A 15 -18.78 -23.65 -36.00
CA SER A 15 -18.87 -23.62 -37.47
C SER A 15 -19.16 -24.99 -38.11
N GLY A 16 -19.39 -26.04 -37.31
CA GLY A 16 -19.69 -27.40 -37.80
C GLY A 16 -18.49 -28.17 -38.36
N TRP A 17 -17.38 -27.51 -38.68
CA TRP A 17 -16.14 -28.13 -39.16
C TRP A 17 -14.92 -27.46 -38.51
N GLY A 18 -14.20 -28.21 -37.68
CA GLY A 18 -12.98 -27.78 -36.98
C GLY A 18 -13.12 -27.73 -35.45
N PRO A 19 -11.99 -27.73 -34.71
CA PRO A 19 -12.00 -27.58 -33.26
C PRO A 19 -12.56 -26.20 -32.87
N ARG A 20 -13.22 -26.10 -31.71
CA ARG A 20 -13.61 -24.80 -31.14
C ARG A 20 -12.35 -23.98 -30.90
N THR A 21 -12.26 -22.82 -31.55
CA THR A 21 -11.22 -21.82 -31.27
C THR A 21 -11.76 -20.80 -30.28
N ALA A 22 -11.02 -20.57 -29.20
CA ALA A 22 -11.26 -19.41 -28.34
C ALA A 22 -10.50 -18.21 -28.93
N THR A 23 -11.17 -17.08 -29.05
CA THR A 23 -10.55 -15.80 -29.40
C THR A 23 -10.50 -14.91 -28.17
N ARG A 24 -9.38 -14.22 -27.95
CA ARG A 24 -9.27 -13.19 -26.92
C ARG A 24 -9.87 -11.89 -27.44
N GLU A 25 -10.79 -11.32 -26.68
CA GLU A 25 -11.37 -10.00 -26.93
C GLU A 25 -11.01 -9.04 -25.80
N PHE A 26 -10.84 -7.77 -26.15
CA PHE A 26 -10.57 -6.72 -25.18
C PHE A 26 -11.75 -6.50 -24.25
N ASN A 27 -11.51 -6.42 -22.94
CA ASN A 27 -12.55 -6.28 -21.93
C ASN A 27 -12.80 -4.79 -21.60
N ALA A 28 -13.45 -4.09 -22.53
CA ALA A 28 -13.78 -2.67 -22.36
C ALA A 28 -14.64 -2.39 -21.11
N GLU A 29 -15.56 -3.30 -20.78
CA GLU A 29 -16.43 -3.19 -19.58
C GLU A 29 -15.62 -3.14 -18.28
N LEU A 30 -14.57 -3.96 -18.18
CA LEU A 30 -13.66 -3.94 -17.03
C LEU A 30 -12.92 -2.61 -16.92
N LEU A 31 -12.42 -2.07 -18.04
CA LEU A 31 -11.72 -0.79 -18.05
C LEU A 31 -12.64 0.39 -17.72
N GLU A 32 -13.90 0.33 -18.15
CA GLU A 32 -14.91 1.31 -17.76
C GLU A 32 -15.18 1.24 -16.25
N ALA A 33 -15.34 0.05 -15.69
CA ALA A 33 -15.52 -0.14 -14.25
C ALA A 33 -14.32 0.42 -13.45
N ILE A 34 -13.09 0.08 -13.85
CA ILE A 34 -11.86 0.61 -13.24
C ILE A 34 -11.79 2.13 -13.37
N SER A 35 -12.23 2.71 -14.49
CA SER A 35 -12.25 4.16 -14.67
C SER A 35 -13.24 4.87 -13.74
N GLN A 36 -14.30 4.20 -13.29
CA GLN A 36 -15.30 4.79 -12.38
C GLN A 36 -14.91 4.67 -10.91
N GLY A 37 -14.04 3.72 -10.54
CA GLY A 37 -13.64 3.52 -9.15
C GLY A 37 -12.65 2.37 -8.96
N SER A 38 -12.20 2.19 -7.72
CA SER A 38 -11.39 1.03 -7.32
C SER A 38 -12.23 -0.24 -7.41
N ILE A 39 -11.65 -1.33 -7.90
CA ILE A 39 -12.28 -2.64 -7.91
C ILE A 39 -11.94 -3.39 -6.61
N PRO A 40 -12.90 -3.99 -5.90
CA PRO A 40 -12.65 -4.58 -4.58
C PRO A 40 -11.61 -5.70 -4.57
N GLU A 41 -11.51 -6.48 -5.64
CA GLU A 41 -10.59 -7.62 -5.70
C GLU A 41 -9.12 -7.21 -5.95
N HIS A 42 -8.87 -6.01 -6.48
CA HIS A 42 -7.52 -5.57 -6.86
C HIS A 42 -7.22 -4.15 -6.35
N PRO A 43 -6.22 -3.97 -5.47
CA PRO A 43 -5.74 -2.64 -5.08
C PRO A 43 -5.33 -1.81 -6.30
N ASP A 44 -5.55 -0.49 -6.23
CA ASP A 44 -5.25 0.42 -7.35
C ASP A 44 -3.79 0.35 -7.83
N ILE A 45 -2.84 0.03 -6.95
CA ILE A 45 -1.42 -0.13 -7.34
C ILE A 45 -1.21 -1.35 -8.24
N GLU A 46 -1.87 -2.48 -7.94
CA GLU A 46 -1.80 -3.71 -8.73
C GLU A 46 -2.46 -3.50 -10.10
N VAL A 47 -3.59 -2.78 -10.11
CA VAL A 47 -4.27 -2.37 -11.36
C VAL A 47 -3.38 -1.44 -12.17
N ALA A 48 -2.71 -0.47 -11.55
CA ALA A 48 -1.84 0.48 -12.23
C ALA A 48 -0.63 -0.18 -12.87
N VAL A 49 0.01 -1.15 -12.20
CA VAL A 49 1.13 -1.93 -12.75
C VAL A 49 0.68 -2.69 -13.99
N ALA A 50 -0.37 -3.51 -13.87
CA ALA A 50 -0.87 -4.30 -14.99
C ALA A 50 -1.31 -3.41 -16.16
N LEU A 51 -2.00 -2.30 -15.87
CA LEU A 51 -2.51 -1.40 -16.89
C LEU A 51 -1.38 -0.60 -17.57
N ALA A 52 -0.33 -0.19 -16.84
CA ALA A 52 0.83 0.45 -17.43
C ALA A 52 1.54 -0.46 -18.44
N HIS A 53 1.64 -1.77 -18.13
CA HIS A 53 2.18 -2.77 -19.05
C HIS A 53 1.32 -2.91 -20.31
N LEU A 54 0.00 -3.08 -20.14
CA LEU A 54 -0.95 -3.12 -21.26
C LEU A 54 -0.78 -1.90 -22.19
N VAL A 55 -0.79 -0.69 -21.61
CA VAL A 55 -0.72 0.56 -22.38
C VAL A 55 0.60 0.63 -23.14
N ARG A 56 1.73 0.35 -22.48
CA ARG A 56 3.06 0.31 -23.10
C ARG A 56 3.09 -0.66 -24.28
N ASP A 57 2.67 -1.90 -24.05
CA ASP A 57 2.77 -2.99 -25.00
C ASP A 57 1.85 -2.76 -26.21
N GLU A 58 0.64 -2.22 -26.02
CA GLU A 58 -0.27 -1.88 -27.11
C GLU A 58 0.26 -0.71 -27.96
N TYR A 59 0.88 0.33 -27.36
CA TYR A 59 1.55 1.38 -28.13
C TYR A 59 2.82 0.87 -28.83
N GLU A 60 3.57 -0.05 -28.22
CA GLU A 60 4.67 -0.74 -28.88
C GLU A 60 4.16 -1.61 -30.04
N LEU A 61 3.01 -2.26 -29.93
CA LEU A 61 2.48 -3.10 -31.01
C LEU A 61 1.79 -2.28 -32.10
N TYR A 62 1.26 -1.09 -31.79
CA TYR A 62 0.56 -0.24 -32.73
C TYR A 62 1.37 0.08 -34.00
N GLY A 63 0.76 -0.12 -35.16
CA GLY A 63 1.39 0.05 -36.47
C GLY A 63 2.21 -1.15 -36.95
N THR A 64 2.31 -2.23 -36.16
CA THR A 64 2.73 -3.58 -36.62
C THR A 64 1.51 -4.46 -36.87
N SER A 65 1.72 -5.72 -37.28
CA SER A 65 0.69 -6.76 -37.29
C SER A 65 0.30 -7.26 -35.88
N GLY A 66 0.79 -6.64 -34.81
CA GLY A 66 0.69 -7.12 -33.43
C GLY A 66 -0.53 -6.64 -32.66
N SER A 67 -0.88 -5.34 -32.73
CA SER A 67 -2.05 -4.82 -31.99
C SER A 67 -3.32 -5.09 -32.79
N LYS A 68 -4.33 -5.65 -32.11
CA LYS A 68 -5.66 -5.88 -32.67
C LYS A 68 -6.68 -4.83 -32.22
N LEU A 69 -6.25 -3.88 -31.37
CA LEU A 69 -7.09 -2.86 -30.78
C LEU A 69 -7.27 -1.68 -31.74
N ASN A 70 -8.40 -1.00 -31.62
CA ASN A 70 -8.72 0.18 -32.41
C ASN A 70 -8.35 1.48 -31.66
N ASN A 71 -8.55 2.64 -32.29
CA ASN A 71 -8.22 3.92 -31.67
C ASN A 71 -9.11 4.24 -30.45
N GLU A 72 -10.37 3.80 -30.43
CA GLU A 72 -11.28 4.00 -29.30
C GLU A 72 -10.83 3.21 -28.06
N ASP A 73 -10.38 1.96 -28.26
CA ASP A 73 -9.75 1.14 -27.20
C ASP A 73 -8.53 1.87 -26.62
N SER A 74 -7.72 2.50 -27.47
CA SER A 74 -6.54 3.25 -27.04
C SER A 74 -6.83 4.47 -26.19
N VAL A 75 -7.93 5.18 -26.50
CA VAL A 75 -8.43 6.27 -25.65
C VAL A 75 -8.86 5.71 -24.30
N LEU A 76 -9.54 4.56 -24.29
CA LEU A 76 -10.05 3.94 -23.07
C LEU A 76 -8.92 3.52 -22.12
N PHE A 77 -7.98 2.66 -22.56
CA PHE A 77 -6.89 2.22 -21.67
C PHE A 77 -5.98 3.36 -21.22
N THR A 78 -5.76 4.35 -22.10
CA THR A 78 -4.95 5.53 -21.78
C THR A 78 -5.61 6.36 -20.68
N ARG A 79 -6.89 6.69 -20.85
CA ARG A 79 -7.65 7.46 -19.86
C ARG A 79 -7.78 6.71 -18.55
N THR A 80 -8.05 5.40 -18.61
CA THR A 80 -8.15 4.57 -17.41
C THR A 80 -6.83 4.57 -16.65
N LEU A 81 -5.67 4.42 -17.32
CA LEU A 81 -4.36 4.52 -16.68
C LEU A 81 -4.19 5.86 -15.95
N LEU A 82 -4.44 6.97 -16.63
CA LEU A 82 -4.32 8.31 -16.02
C LEU A 82 -5.27 8.49 -14.82
N HIS A 83 -6.48 7.93 -14.86
CA HIS A 83 -7.40 7.96 -13.73
C HIS A 83 -6.87 7.14 -12.54
N VAL A 84 -6.36 5.92 -12.76
CA VAL A 84 -5.80 5.11 -11.67
C VAL A 84 -4.56 5.77 -11.07
N LEU A 85 -3.65 6.30 -11.91
CA LEU A 85 -2.48 7.04 -11.44
C LEU A 85 -2.86 8.25 -10.58
N LYS A 86 -3.90 8.99 -10.98
CA LYS A 86 -4.44 10.10 -10.18
C LYS A 86 -4.98 9.64 -8.82
N ARG A 87 -5.68 8.50 -8.74
CA ARG A 87 -6.13 7.93 -7.46
C ARG A 87 -4.96 7.56 -6.54
N LEU A 88 -3.85 7.14 -7.12
CA LEU A 88 -2.58 6.87 -6.41
C LEU A 88 -1.77 8.14 -6.10
N GLY A 89 -2.26 9.34 -6.45
CA GLY A 89 -1.53 10.60 -6.27
C GLY A 89 -0.26 10.71 -7.11
N ILE A 90 -0.20 10.02 -8.25
CA ILE A 90 0.88 10.11 -9.23
C ILE A 90 0.46 11.11 -10.31
N GLU A 91 0.84 12.37 -10.13
CA GLU A 91 0.53 13.45 -11.08
C GLU A 91 1.71 13.81 -12.00
N SER A 92 2.89 13.26 -11.75
CA SER A 92 4.12 13.57 -12.49
C SER A 92 4.23 12.86 -13.84
N PHE A 93 3.37 11.88 -14.11
CA PHE A 93 3.39 11.14 -15.36
C PHE A 93 2.56 11.88 -16.42
N GLU A 94 3.21 12.28 -17.51
CA GLU A 94 2.57 12.93 -18.65
C GLU A 94 2.82 12.14 -19.92
N MET A 95 1.76 11.84 -20.66
CA MET A 95 1.90 11.31 -22.02
C MET A 95 1.80 12.41 -23.06
N PRO A 96 2.68 12.41 -24.09
CA PRO A 96 2.64 13.39 -25.16
C PRO A 96 1.56 13.09 -26.23
N PHE A 97 0.76 12.05 -26.02
CA PHE A 97 -0.35 11.59 -26.86
C PHE A 97 -1.42 10.94 -25.97
N HIS A 98 -2.62 10.76 -26.51
CA HIS A 98 -3.79 10.24 -25.77
C HIS A 98 -4.46 9.04 -26.44
N ASP A 99 -4.07 8.73 -27.67
CA ASP A 99 -4.60 7.65 -28.48
C ASP A 99 -3.59 7.24 -29.56
N PHE A 100 -3.90 6.18 -30.29
CA PHE A 100 -3.08 5.68 -31.38
C PHE A 100 -2.84 6.69 -32.51
N ASP A 101 -3.83 7.49 -32.87
CA ASP A 101 -3.70 8.49 -33.94
C ASP A 101 -2.78 9.67 -33.55
N SER A 102 -2.89 10.17 -32.33
CA SER A 102 -2.00 11.19 -31.78
C SER A 102 -0.61 10.64 -31.52
N PHE A 103 -0.49 9.37 -31.10
CA PHE A 103 0.79 8.67 -31.03
C PHE A 103 1.45 8.57 -32.41
N ARG A 104 0.69 8.22 -33.46
CA ARG A 104 1.21 8.18 -34.83
C ARG A 104 1.78 9.52 -35.28
N LYS A 105 1.12 10.63 -34.93
CA LYS A 105 1.60 12.00 -35.22
C LYS A 105 2.87 12.31 -34.42
N TYR A 106 2.88 11.98 -33.13
CA TYR A 106 4.05 12.13 -32.26
C TYR A 106 5.25 11.34 -32.79
N TRP A 107 5.05 10.07 -33.12
CA TRP A 107 6.06 9.16 -33.65
C TRP A 107 6.69 9.67 -34.95
N ARG A 108 5.87 10.16 -35.90
CA ARG A 108 6.35 10.77 -37.15
C ARG A 108 7.18 12.03 -36.91
N ARG A 109 6.74 12.89 -35.99
CA ARG A 109 7.43 14.16 -35.68
C ARG A 109 8.78 13.94 -35.02
N ASN A 110 8.94 12.87 -34.24
CA ASN A 110 10.16 12.56 -33.52
C ASN A 110 11.11 11.62 -34.29
N GLY A 111 10.98 11.55 -35.63
CA GLY A 111 11.95 10.86 -36.49
C GLY A 111 11.90 9.32 -36.42
N GLY A 112 10.85 8.73 -35.86
CA GLY A 112 10.74 7.28 -35.74
C GLY A 112 10.26 6.53 -36.98
N HIS A 113 10.00 7.24 -38.09
CA HIS A 113 9.45 6.65 -39.31
C HIS A 113 10.39 5.56 -39.88
N GLY A 114 9.88 4.33 -40.01
CA GLY A 114 10.60 3.22 -40.63
C GLY A 114 11.60 2.48 -39.72
N SER A 115 11.66 2.81 -38.42
CA SER A 115 12.51 2.10 -37.45
C SER A 115 11.68 1.58 -36.26
N TRP A 116 11.58 0.25 -36.15
CA TRP A 116 10.94 -0.41 -35.02
C TRP A 116 11.69 -0.16 -33.70
N GLN A 117 13.02 -0.11 -33.75
CA GLN A 117 13.86 0.12 -32.59
C GLN A 117 13.61 1.50 -31.98
N VAL A 118 13.60 2.54 -32.82
CA VAL A 118 13.38 3.92 -32.35
C VAL A 118 12.00 4.06 -31.70
N ARG A 119 10.99 3.34 -32.18
CA ARG A 119 9.67 3.32 -31.54
C ARG A 119 9.72 2.70 -30.14
N ARG A 120 10.39 1.55 -29.97
CA ARG A 120 10.56 0.93 -28.65
C ARG A 120 11.25 1.86 -27.69
N GLU A 121 12.36 2.47 -28.12
CA GLU A 121 13.11 3.44 -27.33
C GLU A 121 12.26 4.66 -26.94
N MET A 122 11.39 5.16 -27.82
CA MET A 122 10.45 6.24 -27.48
C MET A 122 9.41 5.82 -26.44
N VAL A 123 8.79 4.65 -26.62
CA VAL A 123 7.78 4.13 -25.70
C VAL A 123 8.41 3.83 -24.34
N ASP A 124 9.56 3.16 -24.31
CA ASP A 124 10.33 2.88 -23.09
C ASP A 124 10.79 4.16 -22.39
N GLY A 125 11.19 5.19 -23.14
CA GLY A 125 11.55 6.49 -22.57
C GLY A 125 10.39 7.20 -21.83
N ILE A 126 9.14 6.89 -22.19
CA ILE A 126 7.94 7.43 -21.54
C ILE A 126 7.53 6.55 -20.36
N PHE A 127 7.41 5.24 -20.58
CA PHE A 127 6.85 4.31 -19.60
C PHE A 127 7.88 3.76 -18.60
N GLY A 128 9.17 3.74 -18.94
CA GLY A 128 10.24 3.22 -18.07
C GLY A 128 10.24 3.86 -16.67
N PRO A 129 10.29 5.21 -16.56
CA PRO A 129 10.22 5.88 -15.26
C PRO A 129 8.92 5.62 -14.49
N LEU A 130 7.80 5.45 -15.20
CA LEU A 130 6.53 5.09 -14.59
C LEU A 130 6.57 3.68 -14.01
N HIS A 131 7.09 2.70 -14.75
CA HIS A 131 7.23 1.32 -14.29
C HIS A 131 8.14 1.25 -13.06
N GLU A 132 9.31 1.91 -13.08
CA GLU A 132 10.19 1.96 -11.91
C GLU A 132 9.50 2.55 -10.67
N LEU A 133 8.71 3.62 -10.85
CA LEU A 133 7.94 4.23 -9.77
C LEU A 133 6.86 3.28 -9.25
N LEU A 134 6.11 2.63 -10.15
CA LEU A 134 5.04 1.71 -9.80
C LEU A 134 5.60 0.46 -9.10
N ASP A 135 6.71 -0.12 -9.55
CA ASP A 135 7.37 -1.27 -8.95
C ASP A 135 7.84 -0.95 -7.52
N GLN A 136 8.46 0.22 -7.32
CA GLN A 136 8.87 0.70 -6.00
C GLN A 136 7.66 0.86 -5.07
N ARG A 137 6.55 1.39 -5.60
CA ARG A 137 5.32 1.58 -4.84
C ARG A 137 4.53 0.32 -4.62
N GLU A 138 4.55 -0.65 -5.52
CA GLU A 138 3.91 -1.96 -5.36
C GLU A 138 4.66 -2.76 -4.31
N THR A 139 6.00 -2.80 -4.39
CA THR A 139 6.85 -3.38 -3.34
C THR A 139 6.58 -2.72 -1.99
N SER A 140 6.43 -1.40 -1.98
CA SER A 140 6.06 -0.66 -0.76
C SER A 140 4.62 -0.96 -0.33
N SER A 141 3.62 -0.96 -1.21
CA SER A 141 2.22 -1.21 -0.84
C SER A 141 2.01 -2.63 -0.32
N MET A 142 2.73 -3.60 -0.88
CA MET A 142 2.82 -4.98 -0.40
C MET A 142 3.46 -5.06 1.00
N THR A 143 4.13 -3.98 1.44
CA THR A 143 4.75 -3.84 2.75
C THR A 143 3.85 -3.13 3.80
N TRP A 144 2.79 -2.41 3.43
CA TRP A 144 2.01 -1.59 4.39
C TRP A 144 0.52 -1.96 4.44
N THR A 145 0.22 -3.09 5.08
CA THR A 145 -1.14 -3.51 5.52
C THR A 145 -1.61 -2.89 6.85
N LEU A 146 -0.77 -2.05 7.46
CA LEU A 146 -0.97 -1.49 8.81
C LEU A 146 -0.91 0.04 8.78
N ALA A 147 -1.63 0.67 9.71
CA ALA A 147 -1.85 2.11 9.84
C ALA A 147 -0.59 2.95 9.60
N THR A 148 -0.72 4.00 8.79
CA THR A 148 0.31 5.03 8.56
C THR A 148 -0.04 6.31 9.29
N PRO A 149 0.95 7.02 9.87
CA PRO A 149 0.68 8.29 10.54
C PRO A 149 0.23 9.37 9.53
N ILE A 150 -0.71 10.22 9.93
CA ILE A 150 -1.09 11.46 9.19
C ILE A 150 0.01 12.55 9.22
N SER A 151 1.22 12.18 9.64
CA SER A 151 2.36 13.08 9.81
C SER A 151 3.12 13.23 8.49
N PRO A 152 3.74 14.39 8.20
CA PRO A 152 4.68 14.51 7.08
C PRO A 152 5.88 13.56 7.19
N HIS A 153 6.21 13.16 8.42
CA HIS A 153 7.25 12.17 8.70
C HIS A 153 6.63 10.78 8.89
N PRO A 154 7.10 9.76 8.14
CA PRO A 154 6.55 8.40 8.19
C PRO A 154 6.96 7.62 9.46
N VAL A 155 7.89 8.18 10.25
CA VAL A 155 8.45 7.57 11.47
C VAL A 155 8.20 8.46 12.69
N THR A 156 8.33 7.89 13.89
CA THR A 156 8.15 8.62 15.15
C THR A 156 9.33 9.53 15.46
N GLY A 157 10.54 9.23 14.94
CA GLY A 157 11.76 9.95 15.25
C GLY A 157 12.46 9.45 16.52
N TRP A 158 11.92 8.43 17.18
CA TRP A 158 12.59 7.70 18.26
C TRP A 158 13.19 6.42 17.68
N PRO A 159 14.53 6.33 17.51
CA PRO A 159 15.15 5.27 16.73
C PRO A 159 14.75 3.85 17.15
N ARG A 160 14.68 3.59 18.46
CA ARG A 160 14.30 2.28 18.98
C ARG A 160 12.82 1.95 18.75
N VAL A 161 11.93 2.93 18.86
CA VAL A 161 10.50 2.72 18.58
C VAL A 161 10.28 2.47 17.09
N ASP A 162 11.00 3.21 16.24
CA ASP A 162 10.92 3.06 14.79
C ASP A 162 11.46 1.70 14.31
N GLU A 163 12.56 1.22 14.92
CA GLU A 163 13.10 -0.11 14.70
C GLU A 163 12.07 -1.20 15.03
N GLU A 164 11.48 -1.17 16.23
CA GLU A 164 10.48 -2.16 16.65
C GLU A 164 9.21 -2.12 15.78
N ILE A 165 8.78 -0.93 15.32
CA ILE A 165 7.67 -0.80 14.36
C ILE A 165 8.03 -1.45 13.01
N ALA A 166 9.27 -1.27 12.54
CA ALA A 166 9.72 -1.88 11.29
C ALA A 166 9.82 -3.41 11.39
N GLU A 167 10.34 -3.94 12.50
CA GLU A 167 10.37 -5.38 12.81
C GLU A 167 8.96 -5.98 12.81
N MET A 168 8.04 -5.38 13.57
CA MET A 168 6.64 -5.82 13.65
C MET A 168 5.96 -5.84 12.27
N ARG A 169 6.14 -4.78 11.47
CA ARG A 169 5.57 -4.72 10.10
C ARG A 169 6.09 -5.87 9.25
N ARG A 170 7.39 -6.15 9.32
CA ARG A 170 7.99 -7.27 8.57
C ARG A 170 7.39 -8.61 9.02
N HIS A 171 7.33 -8.87 10.33
CA HIS A 171 6.77 -10.12 10.85
C HIS A 171 5.31 -10.29 10.46
N PHE A 172 4.49 -9.23 10.55
CA PHE A 172 3.08 -9.27 10.16
C PHE A 172 2.88 -9.55 8.65
N ASN A 173 3.74 -9.01 7.80
CA ASN A 173 3.67 -9.23 6.36
C ASN A 173 3.94 -10.69 5.98
N SER A 174 4.83 -11.38 6.69
CA SER A 174 5.10 -12.81 6.49
C SER A 174 4.25 -13.76 7.35
N ALA A 175 3.42 -13.23 8.26
CA ALA A 175 2.66 -14.05 9.20
C ALA A 175 1.56 -14.85 8.51
N THR A 176 1.59 -16.18 8.65
CA THR A 176 0.63 -17.11 8.02
C THR A 176 -0.01 -18.09 8.99
N SER A 177 0.49 -18.17 10.24
CA SER A 177 0.00 -19.08 11.27
C SER A 177 -0.49 -18.36 12.53
N GLN A 178 -1.26 -19.05 13.36
CA GLN A 178 -1.69 -18.56 14.68
C GLN A 178 -0.50 -18.19 15.58
N GLN A 179 0.57 -18.97 15.51
CA GLN A 179 1.80 -18.69 16.25
C GLN A 179 2.45 -17.40 15.75
N ASP A 180 2.47 -17.15 14.44
CA ASP A 180 2.98 -15.89 13.88
C ASP A 180 2.14 -14.70 14.34
N TYR A 181 0.81 -14.82 14.34
CA TYR A 181 -0.07 -13.74 14.81
C TYR A 181 0.10 -13.45 16.29
N SER A 182 0.31 -14.47 17.12
CA SER A 182 0.69 -14.29 18.52
C SER A 182 2.07 -13.65 18.67
N ASN A 183 3.03 -13.98 17.80
CA ASN A 183 4.36 -13.36 17.78
C ASN A 183 4.28 -11.87 17.42
N VAL A 184 3.40 -11.46 16.50
CA VAL A 184 3.13 -10.04 16.24
C VAL A 184 2.59 -9.33 17.50
N GLY A 185 1.82 -10.03 18.33
CA GLY A 185 1.43 -9.53 19.67
C GLY A 185 2.62 -9.31 20.61
N ASN A 186 3.68 -10.14 20.51
CA ASN A 186 4.92 -9.91 21.25
C ASN A 186 5.67 -8.67 20.72
N ASP A 187 5.73 -8.50 19.39
CA ASP A 187 6.33 -7.31 18.77
C ASP A 187 5.59 -6.03 19.20
N CYS A 188 4.25 -6.08 19.30
CA CYS A 188 3.46 -4.98 19.85
C CYS A 188 3.90 -4.61 21.28
N VAL A 189 4.19 -5.60 22.12
CA VAL A 189 4.69 -5.35 23.49
C VAL A 189 6.12 -4.80 23.47
N ALA A 190 6.98 -5.26 22.57
CA ALA A 190 8.33 -4.71 22.41
C ALA A 190 8.30 -3.22 22.01
N ILE A 191 7.40 -2.84 21.10
CA ILE A 191 7.14 -1.42 20.77
C ILE A 191 6.66 -0.64 22.00
N LEU A 192 5.71 -1.19 22.76
CA LEU A 192 5.20 -0.54 23.98
C LEU A 192 6.29 -0.38 25.05
N GLU A 193 7.20 -1.35 25.19
CA GLU A 193 8.36 -1.27 26.08
C GLU A 193 9.31 -0.17 25.61
N ALA A 194 9.71 -0.16 24.34
CA ALA A 194 10.55 0.87 23.74
C ALA A 194 9.93 2.27 23.87
N LEU A 195 8.64 2.39 23.62
CA LEU A 195 7.88 3.63 23.77
C LEU A 195 7.88 4.09 25.23
N SER A 196 7.65 3.18 26.19
CA SER A 196 7.66 3.52 27.62
C SER A 196 9.04 3.99 28.10
N ALA A 197 10.12 3.50 27.50
CA ALA A 197 11.48 3.90 27.84
C ALA A 197 11.79 5.33 27.39
N VAL A 198 11.19 5.80 26.28
CA VAL A 198 11.44 7.15 25.75
C VAL A 198 10.48 8.21 26.30
N VAL A 199 9.25 7.84 26.65
CA VAL A 199 8.25 8.82 27.15
C VAL A 199 8.21 8.97 28.66
N TYR A 200 8.63 7.95 29.42
CA TYR A 200 8.63 8.00 30.87
C TYR A 200 9.89 8.68 31.41
N VAL A 201 9.71 9.68 32.27
CA VAL A 201 10.78 10.42 32.94
C VAL A 201 10.53 10.34 34.44
N GLN A 202 11.40 9.64 35.18
CA GLN A 202 11.24 9.40 36.62
C GLN A 202 11.03 10.69 37.42
N ASP A 203 11.81 11.74 37.13
CA ASP A 203 11.72 13.02 37.84
C ASP A 203 10.40 13.76 37.61
N LYS A 204 9.69 13.45 36.51
CA LYS A 204 8.42 14.11 36.13
C LYS A 204 7.21 13.25 36.46
N HIS A 205 7.28 11.94 36.21
CA HIS A 205 6.15 11.01 36.28
C HIS A 205 6.17 10.13 37.54
N GLY A 206 7.35 9.95 38.14
CA GLY A 206 7.54 9.19 39.36
C GLY A 206 6.83 9.81 40.55
N GLU A 207 6.49 8.98 41.53
CA GLU A 207 6.07 9.46 42.83
C GLU A 207 7.29 9.75 43.71
N TYR A 208 7.22 10.81 44.52
CA TYR A 208 8.31 11.18 45.41
C TYR A 208 8.72 10.01 46.33
N GLY A 209 10.01 9.68 46.30
CA GLY A 209 10.59 8.61 47.12
C GLY A 209 10.29 7.19 46.66
N LYS A 210 9.56 6.97 45.55
CA LYS A 210 9.38 5.64 44.96
C LYS A 210 10.48 5.34 43.93
N PRO A 211 10.98 4.09 43.85
CA PRO A 211 11.94 3.71 42.81
C PRO A 211 11.28 3.74 41.42
N GLU A 212 12.10 3.92 40.39
CA GLU A 212 11.66 3.88 39.00
C GLU A 212 11.11 2.47 38.65
N PRO A 213 9.89 2.36 38.10
CA PRO A 213 9.36 1.08 37.62
C PRO A 213 10.23 0.53 36.48
N SER A 214 10.43 -0.79 36.36
CA SER A 214 11.14 -1.36 35.22
C SER A 214 10.46 -1.06 33.87
N VAL A 215 11.21 -1.10 32.76
CA VAL A 215 10.65 -0.94 31.40
C VAL A 215 9.57 -2.00 31.09
N SER A 216 9.79 -3.23 31.56
CA SER A 216 8.80 -4.32 31.46
C SER A 216 7.52 -4.07 32.27
N SER A 217 7.54 -3.11 33.20
CA SER A 217 6.36 -2.62 33.92
C SER A 217 5.62 -1.55 33.10
N THR A 218 5.47 -1.80 31.80
CA THR A 218 5.01 -0.85 30.78
C THR A 218 3.68 -0.19 31.13
N LYS A 219 2.70 -0.96 31.63
CA LYS A 219 1.40 -0.44 32.07
C LYS A 219 1.55 0.61 33.19
N ALA A 220 2.41 0.33 34.17
CA ALA A 220 2.66 1.25 35.29
C ALA A 220 3.33 2.55 34.83
N ARG A 221 4.34 2.45 33.95
CA ARG A 221 5.00 3.63 33.34
C ARG A 221 4.01 4.49 32.55
N PHE A 222 3.19 3.86 31.71
CA PHE A 222 2.21 4.58 30.90
C PHE A 222 1.06 5.19 31.71
N ASP A 223 0.57 4.50 32.74
CA ASP A 223 -0.47 5.07 33.62
C ASP A 223 0.02 6.38 34.24
N ARG A 224 1.27 6.44 34.71
CA ARG A 224 1.89 7.66 35.24
C ARG A 224 2.13 8.74 34.17
N PHE A 225 2.68 8.37 33.01
CA PHE A 225 2.88 9.31 31.89
C PHE A 225 1.56 9.98 31.49
N VAL A 226 0.54 9.17 31.24
CA VAL A 226 -0.77 9.65 30.79
C VAL A 226 -1.51 10.44 31.88
N GLU A 227 -1.35 10.09 33.15
CA GLU A 227 -1.92 10.85 34.27
C GLU A 227 -1.35 12.29 34.35
N ILE A 228 -0.05 12.45 34.09
CA ILE A 228 0.64 13.73 34.18
C ILE A 228 0.52 14.56 32.89
N GLU A 229 0.85 14.00 31.72
CA GLU A 229 0.85 14.74 30.46
C GLU A 229 -0.57 14.96 29.90
N VAL A 230 -1.50 14.08 30.23
CA VAL A 230 -2.85 14.04 29.64
C VAL A 230 -3.88 14.25 30.74
N SER A 231 -3.62 15.22 31.61
CA SER A 231 -4.47 15.61 32.74
C SER A 231 -5.76 16.29 32.27
N GLY A 232 -6.72 16.50 33.18
CA GLY A 232 -8.02 17.10 32.86
C GLY A 232 -9.10 16.09 32.44
N THR A 233 -10.36 16.51 32.51
CA THR A 233 -11.53 15.65 32.19
C THR A 233 -11.75 15.55 30.68
N GLU A 234 -11.43 16.60 29.94
CA GLU A 234 -11.45 16.72 28.48
C GLU A 234 -10.59 15.65 27.79
N ASN A 235 -9.51 15.25 28.45
CA ASN A 235 -8.53 14.31 27.94
C ASN A 235 -8.81 12.84 28.32
N SER A 236 -9.92 12.57 29.02
CA SER A 236 -10.25 11.23 29.54
C SER A 236 -10.36 10.15 28.45
N TYR A 237 -10.81 10.51 27.25
CA TYR A 237 -10.89 9.57 26.13
C TYR A 237 -9.53 9.14 25.61
N ILE A 238 -8.54 10.03 25.58
CA ILE A 238 -7.17 9.69 25.19
C ILE A 238 -6.58 8.68 26.18
N ARG A 239 -6.81 8.88 27.49
CA ARG A 239 -6.35 7.94 28.51
C ARG A 239 -6.99 6.56 28.36
N LYS A 240 -8.30 6.51 28.09
CA LYS A 240 -9.02 5.25 27.84
C LYS A 240 -8.50 4.54 26.58
N LEU A 241 -8.27 5.28 25.50
CA LEU A 241 -7.71 4.74 24.26
C LEU A 241 -6.32 4.14 24.49
N ALA A 242 -5.43 4.86 25.17
CA ALA A 242 -4.09 4.38 25.49
C ALA A 242 -4.12 3.06 26.27
N ARG A 243 -4.96 2.98 27.31
CA ARG A 243 -5.14 1.75 28.11
C ARG A 243 -5.68 0.59 27.27
N ALA A 244 -6.69 0.84 26.44
CA ALA A 244 -7.27 -0.19 25.59
C ALA A 244 -6.26 -0.74 24.56
N ALA A 245 -5.43 0.12 23.95
CA ALA A 245 -4.38 -0.30 23.03
C ALA A 245 -3.34 -1.20 23.71
N ILE A 246 -2.91 -0.85 24.93
CA ILE A 246 -1.98 -1.67 25.73
C ILE A 246 -2.61 -3.03 26.06
N GLU A 247 -3.85 -3.04 26.55
CA GLU A 247 -4.55 -4.27 26.93
C GLU A 247 -4.79 -5.19 25.73
N LEU A 248 -5.08 -4.62 24.56
CA LEU A 248 -5.25 -5.37 23.32
C LEU A 248 -3.94 -6.07 22.90
N ALA A 249 -2.81 -5.35 22.89
CA ALA A 249 -1.50 -5.94 22.56
C ALA A 249 -1.16 -7.11 23.51
N GLN A 250 -1.39 -6.92 24.81
CA GLN A 250 -1.19 -7.98 25.80
C GLN A 250 -2.12 -9.18 25.56
N ALA A 251 -3.39 -8.93 25.23
CA ALA A 251 -4.33 -10.01 24.96
C ALA A 251 -3.92 -10.86 23.75
N VAL A 252 -3.47 -10.24 22.65
CA VAL A 252 -3.05 -10.97 21.44
C VAL A 252 -1.82 -11.82 21.70
N LYS A 253 -0.81 -11.29 22.42
CA LYS A 253 0.41 -12.05 22.72
C LYS A 253 0.16 -13.34 23.51
N HIS A 254 -0.89 -13.37 24.33
CA HIS A 254 -1.25 -14.53 25.15
C HIS A 254 -2.09 -15.58 24.42
N ARG A 255 -2.65 -15.26 23.24
CA ARG A 255 -3.53 -16.14 22.44
C ARG A 255 -2.75 -16.97 21.41
N ARG A 256 -1.76 -17.76 21.83
CA ARG A 256 -0.89 -18.52 20.90
C ARG A 256 -1.62 -19.41 19.90
N GLU A 257 -2.72 -20.03 20.32
CA GLU A 257 -3.47 -21.00 19.52
C GLU A 257 -4.76 -20.44 18.92
N THR A 258 -5.10 -19.17 19.21
CA THR A 258 -6.38 -18.57 18.80
C THR A 258 -6.24 -17.19 18.18
N ALA A 259 -5.03 -16.61 18.17
CA ALA A 259 -4.78 -15.34 17.50
C ALA A 259 -5.02 -15.47 15.99
N THR A 260 -5.76 -14.52 15.45
CA THR A 260 -6.02 -14.41 14.01
C THR A 260 -5.20 -13.27 13.39
N ARG A 261 -5.10 -13.26 12.06
CA ARG A 261 -4.51 -12.14 11.31
C ARG A 261 -5.18 -10.81 11.66
N THR A 262 -6.49 -10.84 11.83
CA THR A 262 -7.29 -9.68 12.23
C THR A 262 -6.91 -9.19 13.63
N ASP A 263 -6.82 -10.09 14.61
CA ASP A 263 -6.41 -9.71 15.98
C ASP A 263 -5.03 -9.05 16.00
N ALA A 264 -4.06 -9.66 15.31
CA ALA A 264 -2.69 -9.14 15.20
C ALA A 264 -2.64 -7.78 14.50
N GLY A 265 -3.39 -7.61 13.41
CA GLY A 265 -3.45 -6.34 12.68
C GLY A 265 -4.06 -5.22 13.51
N ILE A 266 -5.18 -5.47 14.20
CA ILE A 266 -5.83 -4.46 15.05
C ILE A 266 -4.91 -4.08 16.21
N ALA A 267 -4.22 -5.04 16.84
CA ALA A 267 -3.26 -4.74 17.90
C ALA A 267 -2.08 -3.90 17.40
N ALA A 268 -1.50 -4.28 16.27
CA ALA A 268 -0.39 -3.56 15.64
C ALA A 268 -0.77 -2.11 15.28
N ASP A 269 -1.92 -1.92 14.63
CA ASP A 269 -2.46 -0.59 14.29
C ASP A 269 -2.69 0.26 15.53
N SER A 270 -3.23 -0.35 16.60
CA SER A 270 -3.50 0.34 17.86
C SER A 270 -2.21 0.83 18.53
N VAL A 271 -1.14 0.03 18.49
CA VAL A 271 0.16 0.41 19.06
C VAL A 271 0.86 1.46 18.20
N ILE A 272 0.79 1.37 16.86
CA ILE A 272 1.30 2.41 15.96
C ILE A 272 0.57 3.74 16.21
N LEU A 273 -0.76 3.71 16.33
CA LEU A 273 -1.55 4.89 16.66
C LEU A 273 -1.11 5.49 17.99
N LEU A 274 -0.94 4.65 19.02
CA LEU A 274 -0.53 5.11 20.35
C LEU A 274 0.85 5.79 20.33
N ALA A 275 1.84 5.19 19.66
CA ALA A 275 3.17 5.78 19.51
C ALA A 275 3.10 7.18 18.88
N ASN A 276 2.26 7.33 17.85
CA ASN A 276 2.06 8.61 17.18
C ASN A 276 1.31 9.64 18.02
N ILE A 277 0.34 9.21 18.85
CA ILE A 277 -0.33 10.09 19.82
C ILE A 277 0.68 10.58 20.85
N PHE A 278 1.49 9.69 21.42
CA PHE A 278 2.45 10.07 22.46
C PHE A 278 3.53 11.00 21.94
N ARG A 279 3.99 10.80 20.70
CA ARG A 279 4.89 11.75 20.03
C ARG A 279 4.30 13.17 19.99
N ARG A 280 2.99 13.31 19.75
CA ARG A 280 2.32 14.62 19.71
C ARG A 280 2.16 15.26 21.09
N LEU A 281 2.07 14.46 22.13
CA LEU A 281 1.95 14.93 23.52
C LEU A 281 3.31 15.27 24.13
N HIS A 282 4.39 14.67 23.61
CA HIS A 282 5.77 14.90 24.05
C HIS A 282 6.45 16.08 23.32
N ALA A 283 5.93 16.51 22.17
CA ALA A 283 6.44 17.65 21.41
C ALA A 283 6.01 18.99 22.03
#